data_AF-A0A2D8ZAX9-F1
#
_entry.id   AF-A0A2D8ZAX9-F1
#
_cell.length_a   1.000
_cell.length_b   1.000
_cell.length_c   1.000
_cell.angle_alpha   90.00
_cell.angle_beta   90.00
_cell.angle_gamma   90.00
#
_symmetry.space_group_name_H-M   'P 1'
#
loop_
_entity.id
_entity.type
_entity.pdbx_description
1 polymer ?
#
loop_
_entity_poly.entity_id
_entity_poly.type
_entity_poly.pdbx_seq_one_letter_code
_entity_poly.pdbx_strand_id
1 'polypeptide(L)'
;MLTPEIKTNLILKEIGIQRYSLRSQGKIISQKTYHYFLKGKILAIFDKPFENFVREQQDLIKAVLTSTKLDQGEEIFENAFFDSQESLQQKISSFNDIKLAIVFGKISYNLSFDCEVIYSPSVNQLMLQKNLKANLWKDIKKKLDL
;
A
#
# COMPACT_ATOMS: atom_id res chain seq x y z
N MET A 1 -7.41 43.99 -11.71
CA MET A 1 -8.11 42.91 -12.43
C MET A 1 -8.56 41.88 -11.39
N LEU A 2 -9.86 41.62 -11.23
CA LEU A 2 -10.36 40.68 -10.22
C LEU A 2 -10.10 39.24 -10.68
N THR A 3 -9.52 38.41 -9.82
CA THR A 3 -9.33 36.98 -10.11
C THR A 3 -10.68 36.27 -10.23
N PRO A 4 -10.77 35.20 -11.04
CA PRO A 4 -12.01 34.44 -11.19
C PRO A 4 -12.63 34.02 -9.85
N GLU A 5 -11.81 33.65 -8.87
CA GLU A 5 -12.23 33.25 -7.53
C GLU A 5 -12.91 34.37 -6.73
N ILE A 6 -12.39 35.60 -6.83
CA ILE A 6 -12.98 36.76 -6.15
C ILE A 6 -14.32 37.12 -6.80
N LYS A 7 -14.42 37.00 -8.13
CA LYS A 7 -15.67 37.24 -8.86
C LYS A 7 -16.74 36.23 -8.46
N THR A 8 -16.41 34.94 -8.40
CA THR A 8 -17.35 33.89 -7.98
C THR A 8 -17.82 34.11 -6.55
N ASN A 9 -16.92 34.47 -5.63
CA ASN A 9 -17.29 34.75 -4.24
C ASN A 9 -18.20 35.98 -4.08
N LEU A 10 -18.03 37.00 -4.92
CA LEU A 10 -18.92 38.17 -4.96
C LEU A 10 -20.33 37.79 -5.43
N ILE A 11 -20.44 37.00 -6.50
CA ILE A 11 -21.72 36.51 -7.02
C ILE A 11 -22.47 35.69 -5.97
N LEU A 12 -21.78 34.77 -5.30
CA LEU A 12 -22.37 33.91 -4.26
C LEU A 12 -22.89 34.73 -3.06
N LYS A 13 -22.17 35.80 -2.70
CA LYS A 13 -22.60 36.74 -1.67
C LYS A 13 -23.87 37.48 -2.07
N GLU A 14 -23.99 37.90 -3.32
CA GLU A 14 -25.18 38.62 -3.82
C GLU A 14 -26.45 37.76 -3.77
N ILE A 15 -26.33 36.44 -3.97
CA ILE A 15 -27.45 35.49 -3.93
C ILE A 15 -27.71 34.87 -2.54
N GLY A 16 -27.09 35.42 -1.48
CA GLY A 16 -27.35 35.01 -0.09
C GLY A 16 -26.70 33.70 0.34
N ILE A 17 -25.80 33.13 -0.46
CA ILE A 17 -25.07 31.90 -0.11
C ILE A 17 -23.87 32.27 0.77
N GLN A 18 -23.68 31.54 1.88
CA GLN A 18 -22.54 31.76 2.77
C GLN A 18 -21.22 31.63 1.99
N ARG A 19 -20.34 32.61 2.16
CA ARG A 19 -19.07 32.70 1.42
C ARG A 19 -18.22 31.46 1.69
N TYR A 20 -17.56 30.95 0.65
CA TYR A 20 -16.47 30.01 0.85
C TYR A 20 -15.33 30.77 1.57
N SER A 21 -15.07 30.42 2.82
CA SER A 21 -13.80 30.82 3.44
C SER A 21 -12.69 30.18 2.61
N LEU A 22 -11.68 30.98 2.24
CA LEU A 22 -10.47 30.42 1.66
C LEU A 22 -9.99 29.39 2.69
N ARG A 23 -10.05 28.11 2.33
CA ARG A 23 -9.59 27.02 3.19
C ARG A 23 -8.17 27.41 3.56
N SER A 24 -7.91 27.68 4.85
CA SER A 24 -6.55 27.81 5.33
C SER A 24 -5.81 26.62 4.76
N GLN A 25 -4.68 26.82 4.09
CA GLN A 25 -3.80 25.74 3.69
C GLN A 25 -3.27 25.10 4.98
N GLY A 26 -4.14 24.38 5.70
CA GLY A 26 -3.72 23.41 6.68
C GLY A 26 -2.80 22.50 5.91
N LYS A 27 -1.57 22.33 6.41
CA LYS A 27 -0.64 21.32 5.90
C LYS A 27 -1.48 20.08 5.66
N ILE A 28 -1.71 19.73 4.40
CA ILE A 28 -2.20 18.40 4.06
C ILE A 28 -1.03 17.53 4.49
N ILE A 29 -1.06 17.08 5.75
CA ILE A 29 -0.27 15.93 6.16
C ILE A 29 -0.84 14.85 5.28
N SER A 30 -0.15 14.56 4.19
CA SER A 30 -0.48 13.49 3.27
C SER A 30 -0.40 12.21 4.08
N GLN A 31 -1.45 11.85 4.81
CA GLN A 31 -1.60 10.55 5.43
C GLN A 31 -1.49 9.53 4.30
N LYS A 32 -0.32 8.92 4.17
CA LYS A 32 -0.09 7.86 3.19
C LYS A 32 -0.57 6.57 3.84
N THR A 33 -1.64 6.03 3.32
CA THR A 33 -2.19 4.75 3.78
C THR A 33 -1.32 3.62 3.24
N TYR A 34 -0.89 2.73 4.13
CA TYR A 34 -0.24 1.49 3.73
C TYR A 34 -1.07 0.33 4.21
N HIS A 35 -1.13 -0.70 3.38
CA HIS A 35 -1.99 -1.83 3.59
C HIS A 35 -1.12 -3.06 3.61
N TYR A 36 -1.31 -3.91 4.61
CA TYR A 36 -0.54 -5.14 4.70
C TYR A 36 -1.45 -6.35 4.86
N PHE A 37 -0.88 -7.47 4.47
CA PHE A 37 -1.47 -8.78 4.57
C PHE A 37 -0.39 -9.71 5.14
N LEU A 38 -0.63 -10.20 6.33
CA LEU A 38 0.18 -11.19 7.00
C LEU A 38 -0.43 -12.56 6.76
N LYS A 39 0.37 -13.53 6.34
CA LYS A 39 -0.05 -14.94 6.27
C LYS A 39 1.09 -15.85 6.65
N GLY A 40 0.95 -16.55 7.78
CA GLY A 40 2.04 -17.31 8.36
C GLY A 40 3.25 -16.41 8.66
N LYS A 41 4.40 -16.71 8.04
CA LYS A 41 5.65 -15.97 8.24
C LYS A 41 5.96 -14.98 7.11
N ILE A 42 4.93 -14.58 6.35
CA ILE A 42 5.06 -13.69 5.19
C ILE A 42 4.29 -12.41 5.45
N LEU A 43 4.96 -11.28 5.23
CA LEU A 43 4.36 -9.95 5.24
C LEU A 43 4.27 -9.42 3.80
N ALA A 44 3.06 -9.20 3.30
CA ALA A 44 2.84 -8.53 2.01
C ALA A 44 2.38 -7.10 2.22
N ILE A 45 2.93 -6.15 1.47
CA ILE A 45 2.59 -4.72 1.57
C ILE A 45 2.13 -4.19 0.22
N PHE A 46 1.08 -3.35 0.25
CA PHE A 46 0.39 -2.82 -0.91
C PHE A 46 0.15 -1.30 -0.81
N ASP A 47 -0.18 -0.71 -1.96
CA ASP A 47 -0.60 0.67 -2.14
C ASP A 47 -2.09 0.94 -1.87
N LYS A 48 -2.90 -0.13 -1.71
CA LYS A 48 -4.32 -0.07 -1.40
C LYS A 48 -4.78 -1.26 -0.55
N PRO A 49 -5.94 -1.20 0.13
CA PRO A 49 -6.48 -2.30 0.94
C PRO A 49 -6.54 -3.62 0.18
N PHE A 50 -6.28 -4.74 0.87
CA PHE A 50 -6.44 -6.08 0.30
C PHE A 50 -7.86 -6.31 -0.25
N GLU A 51 -8.86 -5.81 0.49
CA GLU A 51 -10.29 -5.87 0.15
C GLU A 51 -10.63 -5.09 -1.15
N ASN A 52 -9.80 -4.11 -1.52
CA ASN A 52 -9.99 -3.30 -2.71
C ASN A 52 -9.34 -3.91 -3.98
N PHE A 53 -8.73 -5.09 -3.87
CA PHE A 53 -8.33 -5.88 -5.04
C PHE A 53 -9.53 -6.69 -5.55
N VAL A 54 -9.66 -6.81 -6.88
CA VAL A 54 -10.66 -7.72 -7.46
C VAL A 54 -10.29 -9.17 -7.18
N ARG A 55 -11.24 -10.09 -7.30
CA ARG A 55 -11.05 -11.50 -6.94
C ARG A 55 -9.81 -12.12 -7.58
N GLU A 56 -9.60 -11.91 -8.87
CA GLU A 56 -8.46 -12.47 -9.60
C GLU A 56 -7.11 -11.93 -9.09
N GLN A 57 -7.10 -10.69 -8.59
CA GLN A 57 -5.92 -10.08 -7.99
C GLN A 57 -5.67 -10.62 -6.58
N GLN A 58 -6.73 -10.80 -5.78
CA GLN A 58 -6.65 -11.45 -4.47
C GLN A 58 -6.15 -12.89 -4.60
N ASP A 59 -6.68 -13.64 -5.56
CA ASP A 59 -6.27 -15.02 -5.86
C ASP A 59 -4.80 -15.07 -6.29
N LEU A 60 -4.34 -14.11 -7.11
CA LEU A 60 -2.93 -14.00 -7.47
C LEU A 60 -2.06 -13.76 -6.23
N ILE A 61 -2.43 -12.83 -5.36
CA ILE A 61 -1.69 -12.53 -4.13
C ILE A 61 -1.61 -13.80 -3.28
N LYS A 62 -2.74 -14.46 -3.01
CA LYS A 62 -2.80 -15.69 -2.23
C LYS A 62 -1.95 -16.80 -2.84
N ALA A 63 -2.00 -16.99 -4.15
CA ALA A 63 -1.18 -17.97 -4.86
C ALA A 63 0.32 -17.67 -4.72
N VAL A 64 0.73 -16.40 -4.83
CA VAL A 64 2.12 -15.99 -4.61
C VAL A 64 2.54 -16.30 -3.18
N LEU A 65 1.73 -15.94 -2.18
CA LEU A 65 2.07 -16.21 -0.77
C LEU A 65 2.18 -17.72 -0.50
N THR A 66 1.21 -18.52 -0.95
CA THR A 66 1.24 -19.98 -0.80
C THR A 66 2.41 -20.64 -1.52
N SER A 67 2.85 -20.08 -2.65
CA SER A 67 3.99 -20.62 -3.39
C SER A 67 5.33 -20.55 -2.64
N THR A 68 5.42 -19.68 -1.63
CA THR A 68 6.63 -19.56 -0.77
C THR A 68 6.77 -20.70 0.25
N LYS A 69 5.71 -21.48 0.50
CA LYS A 69 5.63 -22.48 1.58
C LYS A 69 5.82 -21.92 3.01
N LEU A 70 5.76 -20.61 3.18
CA LEU A 70 5.85 -19.92 4.48
C LEU A 70 4.47 -19.46 4.99
N ASP A 71 3.40 -19.81 4.29
CA ASP A 71 2.03 -19.34 4.56
C ASP A 71 1.27 -20.17 5.59
N GLN A 72 1.95 -21.12 6.25
CA GLN A 72 1.41 -21.88 7.36
C GLN A 72 1.32 -20.99 8.61
N GLY A 73 0.11 -20.60 8.98
CA GLY A 73 -0.19 -19.84 10.18
C GLY A 73 -1.43 -18.97 10.03
N GLU A 74 -1.57 -18.00 10.92
CA GLU A 74 -2.69 -17.06 10.90
C GLU A 74 -2.67 -16.16 9.66
N GLU A 75 -3.86 -15.85 9.15
CA GLU A 75 -4.09 -14.89 8.07
C GLU A 75 -4.69 -13.62 8.70
N ILE A 76 -3.93 -12.52 8.66
CA ILE A 76 -4.32 -11.22 9.20
C ILE A 76 -4.20 -10.20 8.07
N PHE A 77 -5.26 -9.46 7.78
CA PHE A 77 -5.23 -8.34 6.86
C PHE A 77 -5.81 -7.12 7.56
N GLU A 78 -5.04 -6.03 7.59
CA GLU A 78 -5.45 -4.80 8.24
C GLU A 78 -5.15 -3.59 7.36
N ASN A 79 -6.07 -2.65 7.40
CA ASN A 79 -5.90 -1.32 6.83
C ASN A 79 -5.36 -0.42 7.93
N ALA A 80 -4.05 -0.15 7.89
CA ALA A 80 -3.42 0.68 8.89
C ALA A 80 -3.15 2.08 8.31
N PHE A 81 -3.73 3.07 8.98
CA PHE A 81 -3.44 4.47 8.71
C PHE A 81 -2.16 4.81 9.45
N PHE A 82 -1.12 5.15 8.69
CA PHE A 82 0.15 5.55 9.26
C PHE A 82 0.37 7.03 8.97
N ASP A 83 0.40 7.81 10.05
CA ASP A 83 0.67 9.25 9.97
C ASP A 83 2.16 9.53 9.68
N SER A 84 3.03 8.52 9.82
CA SER A 84 4.47 8.62 9.55
C SER A 84 5.08 7.27 9.14
N GLN A 85 6.27 7.33 8.52
CA GLN A 85 7.10 6.14 8.24
C GLN A 85 7.46 5.39 9.53
N GLU A 86 7.72 6.10 10.62
CA GLU A 86 8.09 5.52 11.92
C GLU A 86 6.97 4.66 12.48
N SER A 87 5.72 5.10 12.37
CA SER A 87 4.55 4.34 12.83
C SER A 87 4.39 3.03 12.04
N LEU A 88 4.61 3.09 10.72
CA LEU A 88 4.63 1.88 9.87
C LEU A 88 5.78 0.96 10.25
N GLN A 89 6.99 1.51 10.44
CA GLN A 89 8.16 0.73 10.83
C GLN A 89 7.95 0.04 12.19
N GLN A 90 7.40 0.74 13.19
CA GLN A 90 7.07 0.16 14.49
C GLN A 90 6.07 -0.98 14.37
N LYS A 91 5.03 -0.83 13.54
CA LYS A 91 4.06 -1.90 13.30
C LYS A 91 4.70 -3.10 12.60
N ILE A 92 5.54 -2.88 11.58
CA ILE A 92 6.29 -3.95 10.90
C ILE A 92 7.18 -4.69 11.91
N SER A 93 7.92 -3.96 12.75
CA SER A 93 8.78 -4.53 13.79
C SER A 93 8.01 -5.23 14.91
N SER A 94 6.70 -4.96 15.06
CA SER A 94 5.86 -5.67 16.04
C SER A 94 5.47 -7.07 15.59
N PHE A 95 5.61 -7.39 14.29
CA PHE A 95 5.37 -8.74 13.80
C PHE A 95 6.58 -9.62 14.11
N ASN A 96 6.41 -10.55 15.04
CA ASN A 96 7.43 -11.54 15.34
C ASN A 96 7.51 -12.61 14.24
N ASP A 97 8.69 -13.18 14.04
CA ASP A 97 8.95 -14.35 13.18
C ASP A 97 8.65 -14.20 11.68
N ILE A 98 8.63 -12.97 11.15
CA ILE A 98 8.57 -12.75 9.70
C ILE A 98 9.86 -13.23 9.06
N LYS A 99 9.74 -14.13 8.09
CA LYS A 99 10.87 -14.65 7.30
C LYS A 99 11.00 -13.99 5.94
N LEU A 100 9.89 -13.47 5.41
CA LEU A 100 9.85 -12.86 4.09
C LEU A 100 8.89 -11.67 4.07
N ALA A 101 9.36 -10.53 3.56
CA ALA A 101 8.54 -9.40 3.19
C ALA A 101 8.44 -9.26 1.66
N ILE A 102 7.23 -9.11 1.14
CA ILE A 102 6.98 -8.84 -0.29
C ILE A 102 6.29 -7.48 -0.43
N VAL A 103 6.98 -6.55 -1.07
CA VAL A 103 6.47 -5.21 -1.36
C VAL A 103 5.94 -5.18 -2.80
N PHE A 104 4.65 -4.96 -2.98
CA PHE A 104 4.04 -4.85 -4.31
C PHE A 104 3.89 -3.39 -4.75
N GLY A 105 4.53 -3.05 -5.86
CA GLY A 105 4.52 -1.70 -6.42
C GLY A 105 5.53 -0.77 -5.76
N LYS A 106 5.34 0.54 -5.94
CA LYS A 106 6.23 1.56 -5.37
C LYS A 106 5.67 2.06 -4.04
N ILE A 107 6.38 1.76 -2.97
CA ILE A 107 6.16 2.35 -1.65
C ILE A 107 6.98 3.63 -1.54
N SER A 108 6.41 4.68 -0.96
CA SER A 108 7.08 5.98 -0.86
C SER A 108 8.10 6.07 0.27
N TYR A 109 8.07 5.11 1.21
CA TYR A 109 8.96 5.07 2.36
C TYR A 109 10.04 4.01 2.19
N ASN A 110 11.24 4.32 2.66
CA ASN A 110 12.31 3.34 2.77
C ASN A 110 12.05 2.48 4.01
N LEU A 111 11.36 1.36 3.81
CA LEU A 111 11.09 0.40 4.87
C LEU A 111 12.32 -0.47 5.11
N SER A 112 12.71 -0.60 6.38
CA SER A 112 13.73 -1.55 6.81
C SER A 112 13.04 -2.83 7.26
N PHE A 113 13.60 -3.98 6.89
CA PHE A 113 13.09 -5.28 7.32
C PHE A 113 14.23 -6.10 7.87
N ASP A 114 14.00 -6.77 8.99
CA ASP A 114 14.97 -7.68 9.61
C ASP A 114 14.88 -9.10 9.00
N CYS A 115 14.36 -9.21 7.77
CA CYS A 115 14.12 -10.47 7.06
C CYS A 115 14.40 -10.31 5.56
N GLU A 116 14.27 -11.40 4.80
CA GLU A 116 14.41 -11.33 3.34
C GLU A 116 13.31 -10.46 2.72
N VAL A 117 13.68 -9.63 1.74
CA VAL A 117 12.75 -8.70 1.10
C VAL A 117 12.74 -8.89 -0.41
N ILE A 118 11.54 -8.90 -0.98
CA ILE A 118 11.31 -8.92 -2.42
C ILE A 118 10.50 -7.68 -2.80
N TYR A 119 11.06 -6.86 -3.69
CA TYR A 119 10.35 -5.75 -4.32
C TYR A 119 9.77 -6.21 -5.65
N SER A 120 8.45 -6.30 -5.70
CA SER A 120 7.68 -6.78 -6.84
C SER A 120 7.00 -5.63 -7.57
N PRO A 121 6.75 -5.74 -8.89
CA PRO A 121 5.79 -4.87 -9.58
C PRO A 121 4.43 -4.86 -8.88
N SER A 122 3.60 -3.86 -9.19
CA SER A 122 2.25 -3.83 -8.61
C SER A 122 1.43 -5.04 -9.05
N VAL A 123 0.45 -5.45 -8.25
CA VAL A 123 -0.42 -6.59 -8.58
C VAL A 123 -1.12 -6.38 -9.93
N ASN A 124 -1.49 -5.14 -10.25
CA ASN A 124 -2.02 -4.77 -11.57
C ASN A 124 -1.03 -5.09 -12.71
N GLN A 125 0.24 -4.71 -12.55
CA GLN A 125 1.27 -4.97 -13.56
C GLN A 125 1.54 -6.48 -13.69
N LEU A 126 1.58 -7.20 -12.57
CA LEU A 126 1.73 -8.66 -12.57
C LEU A 126 0.59 -9.32 -13.36
N MET A 127 -0.66 -8.87 -13.19
CA MET A 127 -1.80 -9.42 -13.92
C MET A 127 -1.69 -9.23 -15.43
N LEU A 128 -1.16 -8.09 -15.89
CA LEU A 128 -1.06 -7.76 -17.30
C LEU A 128 0.13 -8.43 -18.01
N GLN A 129 1.23 -8.69 -17.30
CA GLN A 129 2.48 -9.16 -17.91
C GLN A 129 2.95 -10.50 -17.35
N LYS A 130 2.87 -11.55 -18.18
CA LYS A 130 3.28 -12.91 -17.81
C LYS A 130 4.76 -13.00 -17.40
N ASN A 131 5.64 -12.23 -18.06
CA ASN A 131 7.07 -12.23 -17.78
C ASN A 131 7.40 -11.72 -16.36
N LEU A 132 6.62 -10.76 -15.85
CA LEU A 132 6.82 -10.22 -14.50
C LEU A 132 6.49 -11.26 -13.42
N LYS A 133 5.45 -12.09 -13.63
CA LYS A 133 5.14 -13.21 -12.73
C LYS A 133 6.28 -14.23 -12.70
N ALA A 134 6.85 -14.56 -13.85
CA ALA A 134 7.96 -15.50 -13.94
C ALA A 134 9.23 -14.97 -13.25
N ASN A 135 9.50 -13.67 -13.35
CA ASN A 135 10.61 -13.04 -12.65
C ASN A 135 10.40 -13.04 -11.14
N LEU A 136 9.21 -12.64 -10.67
CA LEU A 136 8.85 -12.71 -9.25
C LEU A 136 9.05 -14.12 -8.68
N TRP A 137 8.65 -15.15 -9.44
CA TRP A 137 8.83 -16.54 -9.03
C TRP A 137 10.31 -16.95 -8.92
N LYS A 138 11.15 -16.49 -9.84
CA LYS A 138 12.61 -16.72 -9.76
C LYS A 138 13.21 -16.04 -8.53
N ASP A 139 12.77 -14.82 -8.20
CA ASP A 139 13.24 -14.08 -7.04
C ASP A 139 12.84 -14.78 -5.73
N ILE A 140 11.58 -15.24 -5.63
CA ILE A 140 11.10 -16.04 -4.49
C ILE A 140 11.95 -17.29 -4.31
N LYS A 141 12.20 -18.05 -5.38
CA LYS A 141 13.03 -19.25 -5.31
C LYS A 141 14.45 -18.96 -4.85
N LYS A 142 15.07 -17.94 -5.43
CA LYS A 142 16.44 -17.54 -5.10
C LYS A 142 16.57 -17.08 -3.65
N LYS A 143 15.54 -16.41 -3.11
CA LYS A 143 15.55 -15.86 -1.75
C LYS A 143 15.23 -16.89 -0.68
N LEU A 144 14.48 -17.92 -1.03
CA LEU A 144 14.07 -18.97 -0.09
C LEU A 144 14.81 -20.30 -0.29
N ASP A 145 15.81 -20.34 -1.18
CA ASP A 145 16.54 -21.55 -1.58
C ASP A 145 15.60 -22.73 -1.93
N LEU A 146 14.55 -22.46 -2.72
CA LEU A 146 13.48 -23.41 -3.14
C LEU A 146 13.69 -24.06 -4.50
#